data_AF-F0QYB3-F1
#
_entry.id   AF-F0QYB3-F1
#
_cell.length_a   1.000
_cell.length_b   1.000
_cell.length_c   1.000
_cell.angle_alpha   90.00
_cell.angle_beta   90.00
_cell.angle_gamma   90.00
#
_symmetry.space_group_name_H-M   'P 1'
#
loop_
_entity.id
_entity.type
_entity.pdbx_description
1 polymer ?
#
loop_
_entity_poly.entity_id
_entity_poly.type
_entity_poly.pdbx_seq_one_letter_code
_entity_poly.pdbx_strand_id
1 'polypeptide(L)' 'MGNELVGVLEAIYLGDGFYEMAIVIKDNYQGKGIGTRLAKYAVDDIRRSASMLIAHTTPDNYKIRASTYKAL' A
#
# COMPACT_ATOMS: atom_id res chain seq x y z
N MET A 1 -2.36 -18.66 -21.97
CA MET A 1 -2.81 -17.33 -21.49
C MET A 1 -2.42 -17.25 -20.02
N GLY A 2 -1.41 -16.46 -19.68
CA GLY A 2 -0.86 -16.39 -18.33
C GLY A 2 -1.48 -15.25 -17.54
N ASN A 3 -1.62 -15.44 -16.23
CA ASN A 3 -1.94 -14.34 -15.32
C ASN A 3 -0.71 -13.41 -15.24
N GLU A 4 -0.93 -12.12 -15.48
CA GLU A 4 0.10 -11.09 -15.39
C GLU A 4 0.07 -10.43 -14.00
N LEU A 5 1.24 -10.29 -13.36
CA LEU A 5 1.36 -9.45 -12.17
C LEU A 5 1.32 -7.98 -12.59
N VAL A 6 0.26 -7.27 -12.17
CA VAL A 6 0.00 -5.86 -12.56
C VAL A 6 0.16 -4.87 -11.41
N GLY A 7 0.32 -5.37 -10.19
CA GLY A 7 0.50 -4.55 -9.00
C GLY A 7 0.93 -5.37 -7.79
N VAL A 8 1.69 -4.73 -6.90
CA VAL A 8 2.21 -5.33 -5.67
C VAL A 8 2.23 -4.30 -4.55
N LEU A 9 2.05 -4.77 -3.32
CA LEU A 9 2.22 -3.98 -2.10
C LEU A 9 2.94 -4.83 -1.08
N GLU A 10 3.96 -4.26 -0.46
CA GLU A 10 4.68 -4.88 0.65
C GLU A 10 4.64 -3.97 1.88
N ALA A 11 4.52 -4.59 3.06
CA ALA A 11 4.62 -3.93 4.35
C ALA A 11 5.73 -4.62 5.16
N ILE A 12 6.74 -3.83 5.57
CA ILE A 12 7.93 -4.31 6.26
C ILE A 12 7.85 -3.84 7.72
N TYR A 13 8.02 -4.76 8.65
CA TYR A 13 8.06 -4.46 10.08
C TYR A 13 9.36 -3.76 10.47
N LEU A 14 9.26 -2.59 11.10
CA LEU A 14 10.41 -1.79 11.55
C LEU A 14 10.69 -1.93 13.06
N GLY A 15 9.73 -2.45 13.84
CA GLY A 15 9.80 -2.52 15.31
C GLY A 15 8.62 -1.82 15.97
N ASP A 16 8.29 -2.18 17.22
CA ASP A 16 7.27 -1.53 18.06
C ASP A 16 5.88 -1.30 17.42
N GLY A 17 5.47 -2.19 16.52
CA GLY A 17 4.22 -2.06 15.76
C GLY A 17 4.28 -1.08 14.58
N PHE A 18 5.45 -0.57 14.23
CA PHE A 18 5.66 0.30 13.08
C PHE A 18 5.92 -0.54 11.83
N TYR A 19 5.24 -0.19 10.75
CA TYR A 19 5.43 -0.79 9.44
C TYR A 19 5.70 0.29 8.39
N GLU A 20 6.62 0.01 7.49
CA GLU A 20 6.80 0.79 6.26
C GLU A 20 6.18 0.04 5.09
N MET A 21 5.43 0.76 4.24
CA MET A 21 4.82 0.18 3.06
C MET A 21 5.32 0.78 1.75
N ALA A 22 5.41 -0.07 0.74
CA ALA A 22 5.65 0.31 -0.64
C ALA A 22 4.57 -0.30 -1.55
N ILE A 23 4.15 0.44 -2.57
CA ILE A 23 3.14 0.00 -3.53
C ILE A 23 3.54 0.39 -4.95
N VAL A 24 3.39 -0.54 -5.90
CA VAL A 24 3.66 -0.31 -7.31
C VAL A 24 2.52 -0.88 -8.13
N ILE A 25 2.01 -0.09 -9.09
CA ILE A 25 0.95 -0.50 -10.03
C ILE A 25 1.42 -0.11 -11.44
N LYS A 26 1.37 -1.05 -12.38
CA LYS A 26 1.69 -0.77 -13.80
C LYS A 26 0.81 0.35 -14.33
N ASP A 27 1.39 1.27 -15.10
CA ASP A 27 0.73 2.51 -15.54
C ASP A 27 -0.64 2.28 -16.19
N ASN A 28 -0.75 1.31 -17.11
CA ASN A 28 -1.99 0.96 -17.81
C ASN A 28 -3.09 0.38 -16.90
N TYR A 29 -2.78 0.14 -15.63
CA TYR A 29 -3.67 -0.41 -14.61
C TYR A 29 -3.95 0.59 -13.47
N GLN A 30 -3.29 1.75 -13.47
CA GLN A 30 -3.57 2.81 -12.51
C GLN A 30 -4.98 3.40 -12.68
N GLY A 31 -5.54 3.95 -11.60
CA GLY A 31 -6.89 4.53 -11.61
C GLY A 31 -8.04 3.51 -11.59
N LYS A 32 -7.74 2.20 -11.62
CA LYS A 32 -8.74 1.12 -11.60
C LYS A 32 -9.05 0.57 -10.21
N GLY A 33 -8.61 1.24 -9.15
CA GLY A 33 -8.84 0.85 -7.75
C GLY A 33 -8.00 -0.34 -7.25
N ILE A 34 -7.06 -0.87 -8.05
CA ILE A 34 -6.20 -2.00 -7.66
C ILE A 34 -5.36 -1.66 -6.43
N GLY A 35 -4.71 -0.49 -6.43
CA GLY A 35 -3.88 -0.05 -5.31
C GLY A 35 -4.65 0.08 -4.00
N THR A 36 -5.89 0.58 -4.05
CA THR A 36 -6.78 0.66 -2.89
C THR A 36 -7.12 -0.72 -2.34
N ARG A 37 -7.37 -1.71 -3.20
CA ARG A 37 -7.63 -3.10 -2.77
C ARG A 37 -6.41 -3.72 -2.11
N LEU A 38 -5.23 -3.56 -2.71
CA LEU A 38 -3.97 -4.04 -2.13
C LEU A 38 -3.72 -3.40 -0.76
N ALA A 39 -3.88 -2.08 -0.64
CA ALA A 39 -3.71 -1.36 0.63
C ALA A 39 -4.67 -1.86 1.71
N LYS A 40 -5.95 -2.11 1.35
CA LYS A 40 -6.91 -2.71 2.28
C LYS A 40 -6.45 -4.08 2.77
N TYR A 41 -6.00 -4.96 1.87
CA TYR A 41 -5.53 -6.29 2.27
C TYR A 41 -4.32 -6.22 3.19
N ALA A 42 -3.34 -5.37 2.88
CA ALA A 42 -2.16 -5.21 3.71
C ALA A 42 -2.50 -4.68 5.11
N VAL A 43 -3.39 -3.67 5.20
CA VAL A 43 -3.86 -3.14 6.49
C VAL A 43 -4.62 -4.20 7.28
N ASP A 44 -5.50 -4.97 6.63
CA ASP A 44 -6.26 -6.03 7.30
C ASP A 44 -5.32 -7.14 7.83
N ASP A 45 -4.23 -7.45 7.11
CA ASP A 45 -3.23 -8.45 7.50
C ASP A 45 -2.43 -8.03 8.75
N ILE A 46 -1.97 -6.78 8.79
CA ILE A 46 -1.16 -6.26 9.91
C ILE A 46 -2.00 -5.63 11.03
N ARG A 47 -3.34 -5.63 10.92
CA ARG A 47 -4.24 -4.87 11.80
C ARG A 47 -4.05 -5.12 13.29
N ARG A 48 -3.63 -6.32 13.67
CA ARG A 48 -3.47 -6.73 15.09
C ARG A 48 -2.11 -6.36 15.67
N SER A 49 -1.10 -6.14 14.83
CA SER A 49 0.27 -5.85 15.24
C SER A 49 0.68 -4.40 14.95
N ALA A 50 0.03 -3.74 13.99
CA ALA A 50 0.39 -2.40 13.57
C ALA A 50 -0.21 -1.32 14.51
N SER A 51 0.67 -0.47 15.04
CA SER A 51 0.35 0.79 15.70
C SER A 51 0.49 1.98 14.75
N MET A 52 1.35 1.85 13.73
CA MET A 52 1.57 2.88 12.72
C MET A 52 1.98 2.25 11.37
N LEU A 53 1.48 2.84 10.29
CA LEU A 53 1.89 2.52 8.92
C LEU A 53 2.40 3.80 8.25
N ILE A 54 3.63 3.76 7.74
CA ILE A 54 4.25 4.88 7.03
C ILE A 54 4.51 4.50 5.57
N ALA A 55 4.42 5.49 4.68
CA ALA A 55 4.75 5.35 3.28
C ALA A 55 5.51 6.59 2.82
N HIS A 56 6.69 6.39 2.23
CA HIS A 56 7.45 7.45 1.59
C HIS A 56 7.19 7.42 0.09
N THR A 57 6.89 8.58 -0.50
CA THR A 57 6.61 8.68 -1.93
C THR A 57 7.13 9.98 -2.50
N THR A 58 7.47 9.96 -3.79
CA THR A 58 7.76 11.19 -4.54
C THR A 58 6.48 12.01 -4.75
N PRO A 59 6.58 13.35 -4.92
CA PRO A 59 5.42 14.21 -5.15
C PRO A 59 4.57 13.81 -6.36
N ASP A 60 5.20 13.26 -7.42
CA ASP A 60 4.54 12.86 -8.66
C ASP A 60 3.51 11.73 -8.45
N ASN A 61 3.70 10.92 -7.41
CA ASN A 61 2.82 9.83 -7.03
C ASN A 61 1.70 10.30 -6.09
N TYR A 62 1.11 11.46 -6.38
CA TYR A 62 0.11 12.13 -5.54
C TYR A 62 -1.13 11.25 -5.23
N LYS A 63 -1.45 10.27 -6.08
CA LYS A 63 -2.54 9.30 -5.85
C LYS A 63 -2.29 8.39 -4.65
N ILE A 64 -1.03 8.15 -4.27
CA ILE A 64 -0.67 7.42 -3.06
C ILE A 64 -0.97 8.28 -1.83
N ARG A 65 -0.58 9.57 -1.85
CA ARG A 65 -0.86 10.54 -0.77
C ARG A 65 -2.36 10.72 -0.48
N ALA A 66 -3.21 10.72 -1.50
CA ALA A 66 -4.66 10.85 -1.34
C ALA A 66 -5.30 9.65 -0.61
N SER A 67 -4.60 8.52 -0.51
CA SER A 67 -5.08 7.28 0.09
C SER A 67 -4.68 7.10 1.56
N THR A 68 -4.02 8.11 2.16
CA THR A 68 -3.53 8.02 3.54
C THR A 68 -4.72 7.91 4.49
N TYR A 69 -5.02 6.67 4.87
CA TYR A 69 -5.96 6.35 5.93
C TYR A 69 -5.41 6.91 7.23
N LYS A 70 -6.18 7.77 7.89
CA LYS A 70 -6.03 7.98 9.33
C LYS A 70 -6.54 6.69 9.98
N ALA A 71 -5.67 5.70 10.09
CA ALA A 71 -5.93 4.53 10.92
C ALA A 71 -5.54 4.91 12.35
N LEU A 72 -6.50 4.67 13.26
CA LEU A 72 -6.55 5.00 14.69
C LEU A 72 -7.10 6.40 15.00
#